data_AF-A0A9W9J1X5-F1
#
_entry.id   AF-A0A9W9J1X5-F1
#
_cell.length_a   1.000
_cell.length_b   1.000
_cell.length_c   1.000
_cell.angle_alpha   90.00
_cell.angle_beta   90.00
_cell.angle_gamma   90.00
#
_symmetry.space_group_name_H-M   'P 1'
#
loop_
_entity.id
_entity.type
_entity.pdbx_description
1 polymer ?
#
loop_
_entity_poly.entity_id
_entity_poly.type
_entity_poly.pdbx_seq_one_letter_code
_entity_poly.pdbx_strand_id
1 'polypeptide(L)'
;MEALLAHSFDYLSSYEPSKIRKGLRQVEGLLAQICLSKPKPVSDRRSRSPETQPVPKTLSDLRDDPAFREFSKLQESFQWNIAMRLVSCLEHLLGRGSNGTNDMLIVCTLDLIQGALLLHRGSRALFAREIYMNLLLDLLDPINCPAVQSATLLTLVTALLDCPSNTRTFEDLDGLLTVTSLFKQRATSREVKLKLVEFLYFYLMPEALTSAPVSSPPGLQRSPSKLSSTPFSRSAHSAAASAASKTNRDTRTTDEKQALLGRYLNNVEDLVEDLKETAPFGATVY
;
A
#
# COMPACT_ATOMS: atom_id res chain seq x y z
N MET A 1 -20.96 5.93 9.21
CA MET A 1 -19.57 6.19 8.74
C MET A 1 -19.54 7.27 7.64
N GLU A 2 -20.45 7.19 6.67
CA GLU A 2 -20.59 8.15 5.55
C GLU A 2 -20.61 9.62 5.94
N ALA A 3 -21.43 10.03 6.93
CA ALA A 3 -21.49 11.43 7.35
C ALA A 3 -20.14 11.96 7.90
N LEU A 4 -19.37 11.11 8.59
CA LEU A 4 -18.04 11.47 9.07
C LEU A 4 -17.09 11.65 7.88
N LEU A 5 -17.11 10.71 6.93
CA LEU A 5 -16.32 10.80 5.70
C LEU A 5 -16.64 12.06 4.90
N ALA A 6 -17.93 12.38 4.73
CA ALA A 6 -18.36 13.58 4.01
C ALA A 6 -17.74 14.84 4.63
N HIS A 7 -17.88 15.02 5.95
CA HIS A 7 -17.28 16.15 6.65
C HIS A 7 -15.76 16.18 6.59
N SER A 8 -15.11 15.02 6.68
CA SER A 8 -13.65 14.93 6.53
C SER A 8 -13.21 15.34 5.14
N PHE A 9 -13.92 14.92 4.09
CA PHE A 9 -13.58 15.23 2.70
C PHE A 9 -13.79 16.71 2.38
N ASP A 10 -14.84 17.33 2.93
CA ASP A 10 -15.02 18.79 2.83
C ASP A 10 -13.80 19.52 3.40
N TYR A 11 -13.28 19.07 4.55
CA TYR A 11 -12.07 19.63 5.14
C TYR A 11 -10.80 19.35 4.33
N LEU A 12 -10.64 18.17 3.73
CA LEU A 12 -9.49 17.83 2.89
C LEU A 12 -9.46 18.61 1.56
N SER A 13 -10.63 18.97 1.02
CA SER A 13 -10.75 19.80 -0.18
C SER A 13 -10.49 21.30 0.06
N SER A 14 -10.30 21.71 1.32
CA SER A 14 -10.13 23.11 1.69
C SER A 14 -8.76 23.68 1.29
N TYR A 15 -8.72 24.99 1.04
CA TYR A 15 -7.45 25.71 0.88
C TYR A 15 -6.79 26.09 2.22
N GLU A 16 -7.53 26.13 3.32
CA GLU A 16 -6.99 26.45 4.64
C GLU A 16 -6.20 25.28 5.26
N PRO A 17 -4.91 25.43 5.62
CA PRO A 17 -4.10 24.38 6.26
C PRO A 17 -4.72 23.84 7.57
N SER A 18 -5.39 24.69 8.33
CA SER A 18 -6.06 24.33 9.58
C SER A 18 -7.25 23.39 9.36
N LYS A 19 -8.00 23.59 8.26
CA LYS A 19 -9.10 22.72 7.84
C LYS A 19 -8.56 21.40 7.32
N ILE A 20 -7.54 21.41 6.47
CA ILE A 20 -6.89 20.17 5.98
C ILE A 20 -6.43 19.32 7.17
N ARG A 21 -5.71 19.92 8.13
CA ARG A 21 -5.26 19.23 9.35
C ARG A 21 -6.43 18.59 10.12
N LYS A 22 -7.56 19.28 10.21
CA LYS A 22 -8.77 18.76 10.86
C LYS A 22 -9.35 17.57 10.10
N GLY A 23 -9.39 17.64 8.76
CA GLY A 23 -9.82 16.53 7.90
C GLY A 23 -8.94 15.30 8.08
N LEU A 24 -7.61 15.47 8.02
CA LEU A 24 -6.64 14.39 8.23
C LEU A 24 -6.82 13.72 9.60
N ARG A 25 -6.97 14.49 10.68
CA ARG A 25 -7.21 13.95 12.03
C ARG A 25 -8.53 13.18 12.15
N GLN A 26 -9.58 13.60 11.43
CA GLN A 26 -10.84 12.86 11.45
C GLN A 26 -10.72 11.52 10.72
N VAL A 27 -10.02 11.50 9.58
CA VAL A 27 -9.70 10.25 8.87
C VAL A 27 -8.84 9.34 9.75
N GLU A 28 -7.78 9.86 10.35
CA GLU A 28 -6.93 9.14 11.30
C GLU A 28 -7.75 8.53 12.45
N GLY A 29 -8.62 9.33 13.07
CA GLY A 29 -9.49 8.86 14.16
C GLY A 29 -10.46 7.76 13.71
N LEU A 30 -10.99 7.83 12.50
CA LEU A 30 -11.82 6.76 11.93
C LEU A 30 -11.01 5.47 11.73
N LEU A 31 -9.83 5.56 11.12
CA LEU A 31 -8.96 4.40 10.90
C LEU A 31 -8.53 3.78 12.24
N ALA A 32 -8.21 4.60 13.23
CA ALA A 32 -7.88 4.14 14.59
C ALA A 32 -9.05 3.38 15.23
N GLN A 33 -10.29 3.86 15.10
CA GLN A 33 -11.47 3.16 15.64
C GLN A 33 -11.72 1.80 14.97
N ILE A 34 -11.36 1.68 13.68
CA ILE A 34 -11.43 0.44 12.94
C ILE A 34 -10.33 -0.53 13.42
N CYS A 35 -9.09 -0.06 13.52
CA CYS A 35 -7.91 -0.89 13.79
C CYS A 35 -7.72 -1.25 15.28
N LEU A 36 -8.24 -0.46 16.21
CA LEU A 36 -7.96 -0.61 17.64
C LEU A 36 -9.16 -1.16 18.41
N SER A 37 -8.89 -1.99 19.41
CA SER A 37 -9.89 -2.51 20.32
C SER A 37 -10.35 -1.42 21.29
N LYS A 38 -11.65 -1.37 21.59
CA LYS A 38 -12.17 -0.49 22.65
C LYS A 38 -11.65 -0.99 24.00
N PRO A 39 -11.18 -0.10 24.90
CA PRO A 39 -10.81 -0.51 26.25
C PRO A 39 -12.03 -1.12 26.95
N LYS A 40 -11.89 -2.34 27.49
CA LYS A 40 -12.94 -2.96 28.30
C LYS A 40 -13.14 -2.11 29.57
N PRO A 41 -14.38 -1.68 29.91
CA PRO A 41 -14.61 -1.01 31.18
C PRO A 41 -14.37 -2.00 32.32
N VAL A 42 -13.32 -1.79 33.10
CA VAL A 42 -13.03 -2.59 34.30
C VAL A 42 -14.06 -2.21 35.37
N SER A 43 -14.92 -3.15 35.75
CA SER A 43 -15.98 -2.94 36.76
C SER A 43 -15.48 -3.05 38.20
N ASP A 44 -14.23 -2.69 38.51
CA ASP A 44 -13.70 -2.86 39.86
C ASP A 44 -13.04 -1.59 40.42
N ARG A 45 -13.66 -1.07 41.48
CA ARG A 45 -13.54 0.30 41.99
C ARG A 45 -12.35 0.50 42.95
N ARG A 46 -11.33 -0.35 42.93
CA ARG A 46 -10.23 -0.30 43.92
C ARG A 46 -8.87 -0.75 43.34
N SER A 47 -8.39 -0.08 42.31
CA SER A 47 -6.95 -0.01 42.06
C SER A 47 -6.63 1.15 41.12
N ARG A 48 -5.74 2.05 41.53
CA ARG A 48 -5.05 2.97 40.59
C ARG A 48 -4.10 2.10 39.77
N SER A 49 -4.54 1.66 38.60
CA SER A 49 -3.72 0.95 37.60
C SER A 49 -3.70 1.74 36.29
N PRO A 50 -2.64 1.61 35.48
CA PRO A 50 -2.27 2.58 34.46
C PRO A 50 -3.28 2.60 33.30
N GLU A 51 -3.36 3.75 32.63
CA GLU A 51 -4.18 3.98 31.43
C GLU A 51 -4.18 2.76 30.51
N THR A 52 -5.34 2.13 30.33
CA THR A 52 -5.48 0.95 29.48
C THR A 52 -5.35 1.40 28.03
N GLN A 53 -4.13 1.32 27.48
CA GLN A 53 -3.88 1.71 26.10
C GLN A 53 -4.68 0.80 25.14
N PRO A 54 -5.27 1.37 24.07
CA PRO A 54 -6.03 0.60 23.10
C PRO A 54 -5.11 -0.40 22.38
N VAL A 55 -5.51 -1.67 22.37
CA VAL A 55 -4.72 -2.77 21.78
C VAL A 55 -5.08 -2.94 20.31
N PRO A 56 -4.10 -3.05 19.39
CA PRO A 56 -4.36 -3.35 17.98
C PRO A 56 -5.15 -4.66 17.81
N LYS A 57 -6.16 -4.65 16.95
CA LYS A 57 -6.90 -5.87 16.57
C LYS A 57 -6.03 -6.75 15.69
N THR A 58 -6.17 -8.07 15.80
CA THR A 58 -5.53 -8.98 14.85
C THR A 58 -6.22 -8.88 13.49
N LEU A 59 -5.54 -9.33 12.42
CA LEU A 59 -6.14 -9.37 11.07
C LEU A 59 -7.39 -10.26 11.01
N SER A 60 -7.43 -11.32 11.82
CA SER A 60 -8.60 -12.20 11.95
C SER A 60 -9.77 -11.45 12.59
N ASP A 61 -9.52 -10.71 13.67
CA ASP A 61 -10.56 -9.92 14.36
C ASP A 61 -11.16 -8.86 13.44
N LEU A 62 -10.33 -8.19 12.63
CA LEU A 62 -10.79 -7.19 11.67
C LEU A 62 -11.74 -7.76 10.62
N ARG A 63 -11.46 -8.98 10.11
CA ARG A 63 -12.28 -9.61 9.07
C ARG A 63 -13.74 -9.80 9.52
N ASP A 64 -13.96 -10.05 10.80
CA ASP A 64 -15.28 -10.28 11.38
C ASP A 64 -15.92 -9.04 11.99
N ASP A 65 -15.19 -7.92 12.09
CA ASP A 65 -15.71 -6.66 12.60
C ASP A 65 -16.72 -6.02 11.63
N PRO A 66 -18.00 -5.81 12.03
CA PRO A 66 -18.99 -5.15 11.21
C PRO A 66 -18.58 -3.74 10.74
N ALA A 67 -17.86 -2.98 11.58
CA ALA A 67 -17.39 -1.64 11.22
C ALA A 67 -16.32 -1.70 10.11
N PHE A 68 -15.44 -2.71 10.15
CA PHE A 68 -14.45 -2.92 9.09
C PHE A 68 -15.10 -3.37 7.78
N ARG A 69 -16.13 -4.22 7.84
CA ARG A 69 -16.88 -4.64 6.64
C ARG A 69 -17.62 -3.48 5.99
N GLU A 70 -18.26 -2.62 6.79
CA GLU A 70 -18.91 -1.41 6.27
C GLU A 70 -17.89 -0.42 5.71
N PHE A 71 -16.76 -0.21 6.40
CA PHE A 71 -15.64 0.56 5.87
C PHE A 71 -15.19 0.05 4.52
N SER A 72 -14.91 -1.25 4.41
CA SER A 72 -14.43 -1.88 3.18
C SER A 72 -15.42 -1.69 2.03
N LYS A 73 -16.73 -1.89 2.29
CA LYS A 73 -17.79 -1.63 1.31
C LYS A 73 -17.80 -0.18 0.82
N LEU A 74 -17.60 0.78 1.72
CA LEU A 74 -17.53 2.19 1.34
C LEU A 74 -16.28 2.47 0.49
N GLN A 75 -15.14 1.85 0.79
CA GLN A 75 -13.90 2.07 0.03
C GLN A 75 -13.96 1.56 -1.42
N GLU A 76 -14.87 0.65 -1.75
CA GLU A 76 -15.14 0.23 -3.13
C GLU A 76 -15.83 1.32 -3.96
N SER A 77 -16.53 2.27 -3.32
CA SER A 77 -17.19 3.38 -4.00
C SER A 77 -16.26 4.57 -4.20
N PHE A 78 -16.23 5.12 -5.40
CA PHE A 78 -15.49 6.35 -5.70
C PHE A 78 -15.86 7.54 -4.80
N GLN A 79 -17.12 7.61 -4.33
CA GLN A 79 -17.57 8.70 -3.47
C GLN A 79 -16.91 8.67 -2.09
N TRP A 80 -16.63 7.47 -1.57
CA TRP A 80 -16.22 7.24 -0.18
C TRP A 80 -14.79 6.70 -0.02
N ASN A 81 -14.09 6.46 -1.13
CA ASN A 81 -12.71 5.99 -1.13
C ASN A 81 -11.76 7.05 -0.55
N ILE A 82 -11.27 6.78 0.65
CA ILE A 82 -10.37 7.67 1.40
C ILE A 82 -9.04 7.85 0.68
N ALA A 83 -8.46 6.78 0.13
CA ALA A 83 -7.18 6.86 -0.57
C ALA A 83 -7.26 7.83 -1.76
N MET A 84 -8.34 7.78 -2.55
CA MET A 84 -8.58 8.71 -3.65
C MET A 84 -8.67 10.16 -3.14
N ARG A 85 -9.38 10.39 -2.03
CA ARG A 85 -9.50 11.74 -1.44
C ARG A 85 -8.19 12.28 -0.88
N LEU A 86 -7.38 11.41 -0.27
CA LEU A 86 -6.06 11.77 0.23
C LEU A 86 -5.08 12.06 -0.92
N VAL A 87 -5.14 11.31 -2.02
CA VAL A 87 -4.33 11.60 -3.22
C VAL A 87 -4.69 12.96 -3.81
N SER A 88 -5.99 13.29 -3.93
CA SER A 88 -6.39 14.65 -4.34
C SER A 88 -5.94 15.72 -3.35
N CYS A 89 -5.95 15.45 -2.04
CA CYS A 89 -5.40 16.36 -1.04
C CYS A 89 -3.89 16.54 -1.23
N LEU A 90 -3.14 15.47 -1.51
CA LEU A 90 -1.70 15.49 -1.73
C LEU A 90 -1.32 16.34 -2.95
N GLU A 91 -2.06 16.20 -4.06
CA GLU A 91 -1.92 17.03 -5.26
C GLU A 91 -2.05 18.52 -4.93
N HIS A 92 -3.07 18.90 -4.14
CA HIS A 92 -3.24 20.29 -3.70
C HIS A 92 -2.13 20.80 -2.78
N LEU A 93 -1.52 19.93 -1.97
CA LEU A 93 -0.43 20.29 -1.06
C LEU A 93 0.90 20.46 -1.82
N LEU A 94 1.15 19.62 -2.82
CA LEU A 94 2.31 19.73 -3.71
C LEU A 94 2.39 21.09 -4.42
N GLY A 95 1.25 21.61 -4.87
CA GLY A 95 1.18 22.92 -5.55
C GLY A 95 1.49 24.14 -4.68
N ARG A 96 1.71 23.99 -3.36
CA ARG A 96 1.86 25.11 -2.40
C ARG A 96 3.30 25.42 -2.00
N GLY A 97 4.26 24.66 -2.52
CA GLY A 97 5.67 24.77 -2.17
C GLY A 97 6.00 24.24 -0.77
N SER A 98 7.29 24.11 -0.48
CA SER A 98 7.75 23.57 0.80
C SER A 98 7.79 24.67 1.88
N ASN A 99 7.11 24.37 2.99
CA ASN A 99 7.25 25.10 4.26
C ASN A 99 6.94 24.12 5.39
N GLY A 100 7.46 24.35 6.59
CA GLY A 100 7.35 23.37 7.68
C GLY A 100 5.92 22.97 8.05
N THR A 101 4.92 23.82 7.81
CA THR A 101 3.50 23.44 8.02
C THR A 101 2.98 22.58 6.89
N ASN A 102 3.26 22.93 5.63
CA ASN A 102 2.84 22.17 4.46
C ASN A 102 3.53 20.80 4.41
N ASP A 103 4.82 20.73 4.71
CA ASP A 103 5.59 19.49 4.78
C ASP A 103 4.98 18.52 5.80
N MET A 104 4.57 19.03 6.98
CA MET A 104 3.89 18.22 7.99
C MET A 104 2.53 17.69 7.49
N LEU A 105 1.78 18.49 6.74
CA LEU A 105 0.51 18.04 6.14
C LEU A 105 0.75 16.97 5.06
N ILE A 106 1.80 17.11 4.26
CA ILE A 106 2.21 16.12 3.25
C ILE A 106 2.55 14.80 3.94
N VAL A 107 3.41 14.82 4.96
CA VAL A 107 3.79 13.61 5.74
C VAL A 107 2.54 12.94 6.34
N CYS A 108 1.67 13.69 7.03
CA CYS A 108 0.43 13.12 7.57
C CYS A 108 -0.50 12.55 6.48
N THR A 109 -0.54 13.16 5.29
CA THR A 109 -1.34 12.67 4.17
C THR A 109 -0.78 11.36 3.64
N LEU A 110 0.55 11.26 3.47
CA LEU A 110 1.25 10.04 3.05
C LEU A 110 1.06 8.89 4.04
N ASP A 111 1.16 9.14 5.35
CA ASP A 111 0.92 8.13 6.40
C ASP A 111 -0.51 7.58 6.35
N LEU A 112 -1.50 8.45 6.11
CA LEU A 112 -2.89 8.02 5.96
C LEU A 112 -3.14 7.29 4.64
N ILE A 113 -2.44 7.64 3.56
CA ILE A 113 -2.47 6.88 2.31
C ILE A 113 -1.97 5.47 2.57
N GLN A 114 -0.81 5.31 3.22
CA GLN A 114 -0.26 4.00 3.60
C GLN A 114 -1.29 3.18 4.38
N GLY A 115 -1.86 3.74 5.45
CA GLY A 115 -2.88 3.07 6.25
C GLY A 115 -4.11 2.65 5.43
N ALA A 116 -4.60 3.53 4.55
CA ALA A 116 -5.74 3.22 3.68
C ALA A 116 -5.43 2.10 2.67
N LEU A 117 -4.22 2.08 2.08
CA LEU A 117 -3.77 1.05 1.15
C LEU A 117 -3.54 -0.32 1.81
N LEU A 118 -3.17 -0.33 3.10
CA LEU A 118 -3.03 -1.55 3.88
C LEU A 118 -4.39 -2.13 4.29
N LEU A 119 -5.37 -1.29 4.61
CA LEU A 119 -6.73 -1.72 4.99
C LEU A 119 -7.58 -2.11 3.78
N HIS A 120 -7.41 -1.43 2.64
CA HIS A 120 -8.18 -1.68 1.43
C HIS A 120 -7.25 -1.85 0.21
N ARG A 121 -6.84 -3.10 -0.04
CA ARG A 121 -5.92 -3.46 -1.14
C ARG A 121 -6.38 -2.95 -2.51
N GLY A 122 -7.69 -2.91 -2.77
CA GLY A 122 -8.25 -2.40 -4.03
C GLY A 122 -7.88 -0.95 -4.33
N SER A 123 -7.61 -0.14 -3.30
CA SER A 123 -7.17 1.25 -3.48
C SER A 123 -5.76 1.37 -4.07
N ARG A 124 -4.93 0.31 -4.03
CA ARG A 124 -3.60 0.33 -4.65
C ARG A 124 -3.68 0.54 -6.17
N ALA A 125 -4.78 0.10 -6.81
CA ALA A 125 -4.99 0.26 -8.25
C ALA A 125 -5.01 1.74 -8.72
N LEU A 126 -5.13 2.71 -7.80
CA LEU A 126 -4.94 4.12 -8.12
C LEU A 126 -3.56 4.36 -8.75
N PHE A 127 -2.52 3.76 -8.19
CA PHE A 127 -1.13 4.01 -8.59
C PHE A 127 -0.71 3.29 -9.88
N ALA A 128 -1.59 2.51 -10.50
CA ALA A 128 -1.42 2.06 -11.89
C ALA A 128 -1.64 3.20 -12.90
N ARG A 129 -2.20 4.33 -12.45
CA ARG A 129 -2.35 5.54 -13.26
C ARG A 129 -1.12 6.42 -13.10
N GLU A 130 -0.52 6.77 -14.24
CA GLU A 130 0.69 7.59 -14.27
C GLU A 130 0.55 8.89 -13.49
N ILE A 131 -0.60 9.57 -13.59
CA ILE A 131 -0.85 10.83 -12.88
C ILE A 131 -0.66 10.70 -11.36
N TYR A 132 -1.11 9.60 -10.75
CA TYR A 132 -1.00 9.41 -9.30
C TYR A 132 0.36 8.87 -8.88
N MET A 133 1.02 8.07 -9.73
CA MET A 133 2.39 7.63 -9.49
C MET A 133 3.37 8.80 -9.57
N ASN A 134 3.22 9.69 -10.55
CA ASN A 134 4.04 10.89 -10.69
C ASN A 134 3.98 11.78 -9.44
N LEU A 135 2.81 11.92 -8.78
CA LEU A 135 2.75 12.65 -7.51
C LEU A 135 3.71 12.10 -6.44
N LEU A 136 3.89 10.78 -6.37
CA LEU A 136 4.86 10.18 -5.45
C LEU A 136 6.29 10.41 -5.93
N LEU A 137 6.56 10.32 -7.24
CA LEU A 137 7.89 10.57 -7.78
C LEU A 137 8.33 12.03 -7.61
N ASP A 138 7.43 12.99 -7.78
CA ASP A 138 7.67 14.43 -7.59
C ASP A 138 8.03 14.75 -6.13
N LEU A 139 7.46 14.01 -5.16
CA LEU A 139 7.80 14.15 -3.74
C LEU A 139 9.20 13.65 -3.39
N LEU A 140 9.84 12.87 -4.27
CA LEU A 140 11.24 12.48 -4.13
C LEU A 140 12.23 13.53 -4.63
N ASP A 141 11.76 14.68 -5.15
CA ASP A 141 12.65 15.78 -5.55
C ASP A 141 13.59 16.18 -4.39
N PRO A 142 14.90 16.36 -4.64
CA PRO A 142 15.88 16.78 -3.63
C PRO A 142 15.53 18.09 -2.89
N ILE A 143 14.65 18.94 -3.44
CA ILE A 143 14.17 20.16 -2.80
C ILE A 143 13.27 19.87 -1.58
N ASN A 144 12.61 18.71 -1.55
CA ASN A 144 11.73 18.33 -0.46
C ASN A 144 12.54 17.91 0.77
N CYS A 145 11.99 18.16 1.96
CA CYS A 145 12.68 17.83 3.19
C CYS A 145 12.81 16.30 3.39
N PRO A 146 13.81 15.82 4.15
CA PRO A 146 14.06 14.39 4.34
C PRO A 146 12.85 13.60 4.85
N ALA A 147 12.01 14.20 5.71
CA ALA A 147 10.82 13.54 6.24
C ALA A 147 9.79 13.23 5.15
N VAL A 148 9.59 14.15 4.20
CA VAL A 148 8.69 13.95 3.05
C VAL A 148 9.22 12.85 2.14
N GLN A 149 10.53 12.87 1.83
CA GLN A 149 11.17 11.84 1.01
C GLN A 149 11.05 10.45 1.65
N SER A 150 11.36 10.32 2.95
CA SER A 150 11.24 9.07 3.71
C SER A 150 9.80 8.53 3.72
N ALA A 151 8.81 9.39 4.01
CA ALA A 151 7.39 9.01 4.00
C ALA A 151 6.91 8.61 2.60
N THR A 152 7.43 9.26 1.57
CA THR A 152 7.11 8.96 0.17
C THR A 152 7.65 7.59 -0.25
N LEU A 153 8.89 7.26 0.11
CA LEU A 153 9.47 5.93 -0.15
C LEU A 153 8.66 4.81 0.52
N LEU A 154 8.22 5.02 1.76
CA LEU A 154 7.36 4.04 2.45
C LEU A 154 5.98 3.94 1.78
N THR A 155 5.43 5.06 1.31
CA THR A 155 4.18 5.07 0.55
C THR A 155 4.31 4.32 -0.77
N LEU A 156 5.43 4.49 -1.50
CA LEU A 156 5.76 3.70 -2.68
C LEU A 156 5.80 2.20 -2.36
N VAL A 157 6.49 1.77 -1.28
CA VAL A 157 6.46 0.36 -0.85
C VAL A 157 5.03 -0.14 -0.70
N THR A 158 4.17 0.58 0.02
CA THR A 158 2.77 0.15 0.23
C THR A 158 1.92 0.15 -1.04
N ALA A 159 2.21 1.04 -2.00
CA ALA A 159 1.52 1.12 -3.27
C ALA A 159 1.95 0.00 -4.24
N LEU A 160 3.23 -0.40 -4.21
CA LEU A 160 3.80 -1.42 -5.08
C LEU A 160 3.64 -2.84 -4.55
N LEU A 161 3.47 -3.00 -3.23
CA LEU A 161 3.34 -4.31 -2.57
C LEU A 161 2.24 -5.16 -3.20
N ASP A 162 2.57 -6.38 -3.62
CA ASP A 162 1.68 -7.34 -4.31
C ASP A 162 0.92 -6.73 -5.51
N CYS A 163 1.46 -5.69 -6.14
CA CYS A 163 0.82 -4.97 -7.25
C CYS A 163 1.80 -4.75 -8.41
N PRO A 164 2.14 -5.81 -9.18
CA PRO A 164 3.07 -5.72 -10.30
C PRO A 164 2.75 -4.61 -11.30
N SER A 165 1.46 -4.38 -11.58
CA SER A 165 1.00 -3.30 -12.48
C SER A 165 1.49 -1.93 -12.03
N ASN A 166 1.48 -1.66 -10.73
CA ASN A 166 1.98 -0.40 -10.18
C ASN A 166 3.50 -0.33 -10.29
N THR A 167 4.19 -1.46 -10.11
CA THR A 167 5.64 -1.53 -10.31
C THR A 167 6.01 -1.27 -11.77
N ARG A 168 5.20 -1.75 -12.73
CA ARG A 168 5.36 -1.41 -14.15
C ARG A 168 5.21 0.10 -14.38
N THR A 169 4.13 0.71 -13.88
CA THR A 169 3.92 2.17 -14.00
C THR A 169 5.06 2.97 -13.35
N PHE A 170 5.55 2.55 -12.19
CA PHE A 170 6.70 3.17 -11.53
C PHE A 170 7.97 3.12 -12.39
N GLU A 171 8.25 1.97 -13.01
CA GLU A 171 9.42 1.81 -13.87
C GLU A 171 9.30 2.56 -15.20
N ASP A 172 8.11 2.56 -15.81
CA ASP A 172 7.83 3.26 -17.07
C ASP A 172 7.93 4.79 -16.90
N LEU A 173 7.75 5.29 -15.67
CA LEU A 173 7.93 6.69 -15.28
C LEU A 173 9.33 7.01 -14.75
N ASP A 174 10.34 6.20 -15.12
CA ASP A 174 11.74 6.40 -14.69
C ASP A 174 11.93 6.38 -13.16
N GLY A 175 11.04 5.74 -12.41
CA GLY A 175 11.10 5.70 -10.95
C GLY A 175 12.41 5.13 -10.40
N LEU A 176 13.01 4.15 -11.09
CA LEU A 176 14.34 3.62 -10.75
C LEU A 176 15.44 4.66 -10.91
N LEU A 177 15.39 5.47 -11.98
CA LEU A 177 16.33 6.56 -12.19
C LEU A 177 16.17 7.60 -11.08
N THR A 178 14.93 7.97 -10.73
CA THR A 178 14.63 8.93 -9.65
C THR A 178 15.20 8.48 -8.31
N VAL A 179 14.89 7.24 -7.89
CA VAL A 179 15.37 6.64 -6.64
C VAL A 179 16.89 6.54 -6.60
N THR A 180 17.52 6.02 -7.66
CA THR A 180 18.99 5.86 -7.69
C THR A 180 19.73 7.19 -7.81
N SER A 181 19.16 8.18 -8.50
CA SER A 181 19.72 9.53 -8.55
C SER A 181 19.70 10.19 -7.18
N LEU A 182 18.57 10.11 -6.46
CA LEU A 182 18.47 10.60 -5.08
C LEU A 182 19.46 9.86 -4.16
N PHE A 183 19.64 8.55 -4.33
CA PHE A 183 20.60 7.78 -3.53
C PHE A 183 22.06 8.22 -3.74
N LYS A 184 22.45 8.46 -5.00
CA LYS A 184 23.81 8.88 -5.38
C LYS A 184 24.14 10.31 -4.99
N GLN A 185 23.14 11.17 -4.80
CA GLN A 185 23.38 12.55 -4.42
C GLN A 185 24.09 12.65 -3.07
N ARG A 186 25.11 13.51 -3.04
CA ARG A 186 25.91 13.74 -1.82
C ARG A 186 25.13 14.45 -0.73
N ALA A 187 24.18 15.30 -1.11
CA ALA A 187 23.35 16.09 -0.20
C ALA A 187 22.26 15.26 0.50
N THR A 188 21.92 14.08 -0.03
CA THR A 188 20.89 13.21 0.54
C THR A 188 21.26 12.77 1.95
N SER A 189 20.33 12.95 2.88
CA SER A 189 20.55 12.64 4.29
C SER A 189 20.79 11.14 4.50
N ARG A 190 21.50 10.79 5.57
CA ARG A 190 21.75 9.38 5.93
C ARG A 190 20.45 8.59 6.14
N GLU A 191 19.45 9.23 6.74
CA GLU A 191 18.13 8.63 6.98
C GLU A 191 17.44 8.27 5.66
N VAL A 192 17.40 9.20 4.70
CA VAL A 192 16.79 8.95 3.38
C VAL A 192 17.59 7.89 2.61
N LYS A 193 18.93 7.89 2.70
CA LYS A 193 19.75 6.82 2.11
C LYS A 193 19.42 5.44 2.66
N LEU A 194 19.16 5.32 3.96
CA LEU A 194 18.71 4.06 4.55
C LEU A 194 17.36 3.62 3.96
N LYS A 195 16.39 4.54 3.86
CA LYS A 195 15.09 4.26 3.24
C LYS A 195 15.17 3.90 1.77
N LEU A 196 16.08 4.52 1.02
CA LEU A 196 16.33 4.16 -0.38
C LEU A 196 16.88 2.74 -0.50
N VAL A 197 17.82 2.35 0.38
CA VAL A 197 18.34 0.97 0.40
C VAL A 197 17.24 -0.03 0.76
N GLU A 198 16.42 0.24 1.78
CA GLU A 198 15.24 -0.58 2.12
C GLU A 198 14.28 -0.73 0.92
N PHE A 199 14.02 0.37 0.20
CA PHE A 199 13.20 0.35 -1.01
C PHE A 199 13.83 -0.48 -2.12
N LEU A 200 15.15 -0.39 -2.35
CA LEU A 200 15.86 -1.19 -3.37
C LEU A 200 15.82 -2.68 -3.04
N TYR A 201 15.99 -3.05 -1.77
CA TYR A 201 15.80 -4.44 -1.32
C TYR A 201 14.38 -4.92 -1.60
N PHE A 202 13.36 -4.14 -1.21
CA PHE A 202 11.97 -4.44 -1.52
C PHE A 202 11.73 -4.60 -3.02
N TYR A 203 12.27 -3.70 -3.85
CA TYR A 203 12.12 -3.75 -5.30
C TYR A 203 12.71 -5.03 -5.90
N LEU A 204 13.85 -5.51 -5.39
CA LEU A 204 14.52 -6.72 -5.88
C LEU A 204 13.85 -8.03 -5.41
N MET A 205 13.02 -7.99 -4.35
CA MET A 205 12.29 -9.18 -3.87
C MET A 205 11.35 -9.75 -4.95
N PRO A 206 11.20 -11.08 -5.08
CA PRO A 206 10.28 -11.68 -6.06
C PRO A 206 8.85 -11.13 -5.98
N GLU A 207 8.23 -10.81 -7.12
CA GLU A 207 6.86 -10.23 -7.17
C GLU A 207 5.75 -11.28 -7.00
N ALA A 208 6.07 -12.56 -7.20
CA ALA A 208 5.21 -13.69 -6.89
C ALA A 208 6.03 -14.74 -6.15
N LEU A 209 5.47 -15.29 -5.07
CA LEU A 209 5.97 -16.56 -4.55
C LEU A 209 5.79 -17.57 -5.67
N THR A 210 6.89 -18.20 -6.10
CA THR A 210 6.86 -19.27 -7.09
C THR A 210 5.91 -20.35 -6.59
N SER A 211 4.70 -20.39 -7.13
CA SER A 211 3.76 -21.48 -6.91
C SER A 211 4.47 -22.75 -7.38
N ALA A 212 4.95 -23.56 -6.43
CA ALA A 212 5.47 -24.87 -6.74
C ALA A 212 4.37 -25.63 -7.52
N PRO A 213 4.69 -26.28 -8.65
CA PRO A 213 3.68 -27.01 -9.41
C PRO A 213 3.13 -28.11 -8.52
N VAL A 214 1.86 -27.95 -8.11
CA VAL A 214 1.12 -29.01 -7.42
C VAL A 214 0.98 -30.14 -8.43
N SER A 215 1.89 -31.10 -8.36
CA SER A 215 1.80 -32.34 -9.11
C SER A 215 0.50 -33.01 -8.69
N SER A 216 -0.52 -32.87 -9.55
CA SER A 216 -1.78 -33.58 -9.39
C SER A 216 -1.48 -35.06 -9.58
N PRO A 217 -1.77 -35.95 -8.62
CA PRO A 217 -1.57 -37.38 -8.83
C PRO A 217 -2.51 -37.87 -9.95
N PRO A 218 -2.04 -38.76 -10.84
CA PRO A 218 -2.85 -39.25 -11.93
C PRO A 218 -3.83 -40.31 -11.42
N GLY A 219 -5.09 -40.17 -11.84
CA GLY A 219 -6.00 -41.30 -11.97
C GLY A 219 -6.95 -41.54 -10.79
N LEU A 220 -8.24 -41.34 -11.07
CA LEU A 220 -9.25 -42.39 -10.89
C LEU A 220 -10.48 -42.01 -11.70
N GLN A 221 -10.64 -42.72 -12.82
CA GLN A 221 -11.88 -42.77 -13.59
C GLN A 221 -13.03 -43.32 -12.72
N ARG A 222 -14.21 -42.71 -12.82
CA ARG A 222 -15.49 -43.44 -12.77
C ARG A 222 -16.56 -42.62 -13.52
N SER A 223 -17.20 -43.26 -14.49
CA SER A 223 -18.28 -42.75 -15.35
C SER A 223 -19.68 -43.20 -14.82
N PRO A 224 -20.80 -43.07 -15.55
CA PRO A 224 -21.75 -41.93 -15.48
C PRO A 224 -23.19 -42.38 -15.15
N SER A 225 -24.10 -41.48 -14.71
CA SER A 225 -25.55 -41.72 -14.76
C SER A 225 -26.42 -40.44 -14.68
N LYS A 226 -26.96 -40.07 -15.85
CA LYS A 226 -28.29 -39.52 -16.23
C LYS A 226 -29.05 -38.48 -15.36
N LEU A 227 -29.16 -37.28 -15.95
CA LEU A 227 -30.37 -36.49 -16.29
C LEU A 227 -31.41 -36.11 -15.20
N SER A 228 -31.41 -34.82 -14.83
CA SER A 228 -32.63 -34.00 -14.74
C SER A 228 -32.30 -32.54 -15.06
N SER A 229 -32.99 -31.99 -16.05
CA SER A 229 -32.83 -30.69 -16.67
C SER A 229 -33.45 -29.54 -15.86
N THR A 230 -32.66 -28.53 -15.51
CA THR A 230 -33.12 -27.14 -15.24
C THR A 230 -32.04 -26.15 -15.67
N PRO A 231 -32.34 -25.14 -16.51
CA PRO A 231 -31.36 -24.14 -16.92
C PRO A 231 -31.50 -22.87 -16.07
N PHE A 232 -30.50 -22.56 -15.24
CA PHE A 232 -30.28 -21.22 -14.74
C PHE A 232 -28.80 -20.86 -14.77
N SER A 233 -28.51 -19.79 -15.52
CA SER A 233 -27.23 -19.10 -15.63
C SER A 233 -26.63 -18.73 -14.28
N ARG A 234 -25.30 -18.87 -14.16
CA ARG A 234 -24.34 -17.74 -14.04
C ARG A 234 -22.93 -18.27 -13.80
N SER A 235 -22.09 -18.12 -14.83
CA SER A 235 -20.65 -18.31 -14.76
C SER A 235 -20.05 -17.26 -13.83
N ALA A 236 -19.57 -17.69 -12.66
CA ALA A 236 -18.78 -16.89 -11.73
C ALA A 236 -17.36 -17.46 -11.51
N HIS A 237 -16.95 -18.46 -12.30
CA HIS A 237 -15.68 -19.16 -12.13
C HIS A 237 -14.61 -18.79 -13.19
N SER A 238 -14.94 -17.92 -14.15
CA SER A 238 -13.99 -17.44 -15.17
C SER A 238 -13.24 -16.16 -14.78
N ALA A 239 -13.71 -15.40 -13.78
CA ALA A 239 -13.05 -14.15 -13.37
C ALA A 239 -11.75 -14.40 -12.57
N ALA A 240 -11.73 -15.40 -11.68
CA ALA A 240 -10.56 -15.76 -10.89
C ALA A 240 -9.42 -16.32 -11.76
N ALA A 241 -9.74 -17.14 -12.76
CA ALA A 241 -8.77 -17.67 -13.71
C ALA A 241 -8.21 -16.58 -14.66
N SER A 242 -9.03 -15.59 -15.06
CA SER A 242 -8.55 -14.47 -15.90
C SER A 242 -7.68 -13.48 -15.13
N ALA A 243 -7.95 -13.29 -13.82
CA ALA A 243 -7.13 -12.44 -12.95
C ALA A 243 -5.75 -13.08 -12.73
N ALA A 244 -5.70 -14.38 -12.40
CA ALA A 244 -4.46 -15.14 -12.24
C ALA A 244 -3.62 -15.23 -13.54
N SER A 245 -4.28 -15.30 -14.70
CA SER A 245 -3.62 -15.30 -16.01
C SER A 245 -3.06 -13.93 -16.41
N LYS A 246 -3.73 -12.83 -16.03
CA LYS A 246 -3.24 -11.46 -16.29
C LYS A 246 -2.10 -11.09 -15.33
N THR A 247 -2.20 -11.45 -14.04
CA THR A 247 -1.13 -11.20 -13.07
C THR A 247 0.19 -11.86 -13.49
N ASN A 248 0.15 -13.03 -14.14
CA ASN A 248 1.36 -13.74 -14.57
C ASN A 248 2.07 -13.08 -15.78
N ARG A 249 1.42 -12.16 -16.51
CA ARG A 249 2.06 -11.46 -17.64
C ARG A 249 2.78 -10.17 -17.24
N ASP A 250 2.45 -9.60 -16.08
CA ASP A 250 3.03 -8.34 -15.59
C ASP A 250 4.11 -8.54 -14.53
N THR A 251 4.30 -9.76 -14.03
CA THR A 251 5.34 -10.05 -13.03
C THR A 251 6.73 -10.16 -13.65
N ARG A 252 7.72 -9.50 -13.04
CA ARG A 252 9.14 -9.63 -13.41
C ARG A 252 9.92 -10.49 -12.42
N THR A 253 10.89 -11.24 -12.92
CA THR A 253 11.82 -12.03 -12.08
C THR A 253 12.81 -11.11 -11.37
N THR A 254 13.47 -11.61 -10.32
CA THR A 254 14.55 -10.87 -9.65
C THR A 254 15.68 -10.53 -10.63
N ASP A 255 16.04 -11.45 -11.54
CA ASP A 255 17.10 -11.21 -12.54
C ASP A 255 16.72 -10.10 -13.54
N GLU A 256 15.47 -10.06 -13.99
CA GLU A 256 14.96 -8.99 -14.86
C GLU A 256 15.00 -7.63 -14.15
N LYS A 257 14.60 -7.60 -12.89
CA LYS A 257 14.64 -6.37 -12.06
C LYS A 257 16.07 -5.94 -11.73
N GLN A 258 16.97 -6.88 -11.48
CA GLN A 258 18.40 -6.62 -11.34
C GLN A 258 18.97 -6.00 -12.62
N ALA A 259 18.63 -6.53 -13.80
CA ALA A 259 19.08 -5.98 -15.07
C ALA A 259 18.56 -4.55 -15.31
N LEU A 260 17.33 -4.24 -14.89
CA LEU A 260 16.76 -2.89 -14.99
C LEU A 260 17.44 -1.92 -14.03
N LEU A 261 17.60 -2.30 -12.76
CA LEU A 261 18.30 -1.49 -11.76
C LEU A 261 19.77 -1.28 -12.13
N GLY A 262 20.41 -2.28 -12.72
CA GLY A 262 21.80 -2.24 -13.19
C GLY A 262 22.07 -1.20 -14.28
N ARG A 263 21.02 -0.69 -14.95
CA ARG A 263 21.16 0.46 -15.87
C ARG A 263 21.49 1.76 -15.14
N TYR A 264 21.12 1.85 -13.87
CA TYR A 264 21.22 3.07 -13.09
C TYR A 264 22.11 2.95 -11.86
N LEU A 265 22.43 1.76 -11.37
CA LEU A 265 23.29 1.55 -10.20
C LEU A 265 24.36 0.50 -10.51
N ASN A 266 25.60 0.77 -10.09
CA ASN A 266 26.68 -0.22 -10.15
C ASN A 266 26.58 -1.14 -8.93
N ASN A 267 27.15 -2.35 -9.00
CA ASN A 267 27.21 -3.30 -7.90
C ASN A 267 25.82 -3.76 -7.39
N VAL A 268 24.85 -3.92 -8.29
CA VAL A 268 23.54 -4.49 -7.94
C VAL A 268 23.66 -5.97 -7.57
N GLU A 269 24.71 -6.66 -8.04
CA GLU A 269 24.99 -8.06 -7.67
C GLU A 269 25.16 -8.20 -6.15
N ASP A 270 25.96 -7.33 -5.51
CA ASP A 270 26.18 -7.34 -4.06
C ASP A 270 24.85 -7.20 -3.29
N LEU A 271 23.95 -6.31 -3.74
CA LEU A 271 22.61 -6.17 -3.15
C LEU A 271 21.76 -7.43 -3.28
N VAL A 272 21.87 -8.15 -4.41
CA VAL A 272 21.12 -9.38 -4.66
C VAL A 272 21.73 -10.55 -3.87
N GLU A 273 23.05 -10.61 -3.74
CA GLU A 273 23.75 -11.58 -2.89
C GLU A 273 23.37 -11.39 -1.42
N ASP A 274 23.48 -10.16 -0.89
CA ASP A 274 23.06 -9.81 0.47
C ASP A 274 21.59 -10.20 0.73
N LEU A 275 20.69 -9.98 -0.24
CA LEU A 275 19.28 -10.34 -0.12
C LEU A 275 19.07 -11.86 -0.04
N LYS A 276 19.82 -12.65 -0.83
CA LYS A 276 19.79 -14.12 -0.82
C LYS A 276 20.31 -14.69 0.49
N GLU A 277 21.37 -14.10 1.05
CA GLU A 277 21.94 -14.53 2.33
C GLU A 277 21.03 -14.17 3.51
N THR A 278 20.47 -12.96 3.50
CA THR A 278 19.71 -12.44 4.64
C THR A 278 18.28 -13.00 4.71
N ALA A 279 17.70 -13.42 3.57
CA ALA A 279 16.30 -13.86 3.44
C ALA A 279 15.33 -13.08 4.36
N PRO A 280 15.29 -11.73 4.25
CA PRO A 280 14.71 -10.84 5.27
C PRO A 280 13.22 -11.07 5.53
N PHE A 281 12.52 -11.67 4.58
CA PHE A 281 11.15 -12.15 4.71
C PHE A 281 11.17 -13.65 4.37
N GLY A 282 11.45 -14.47 5.38
CA GLY A 282 11.73 -15.90 5.22
C GLY A 282 10.76 -16.63 4.28
N ALA A 283 11.27 -17.65 3.58
CA ALA A 283 10.58 -18.47 2.58
C ALA A 283 9.37 -19.29 3.08
N THR A 284 8.72 -18.88 4.17
CA THR A 284 7.55 -19.55 4.75
C THR A 284 6.56 -18.53 5.29
N VAL A 285 5.47 -18.30 4.55
CA VAL A 285 4.21 -17.85 5.13
C VAL A 285 3.12 -18.80 4.62
N TYR A 286 2.56 -19.52 5.58
CA TYR A 286 1.57 -20.61 5.55
C TYR A 286 0.47 -20.57 4.48
#